data_AF-A0A7C5M399-F1
#
_entry.id   AF-A0A7C5M399-F1
#
_cell.length_a   1.000
_cell.length_b   1.000
_cell.length_c   1.000
_cell.angle_alpha   90.00
_cell.angle_beta   90.00
_cell.angle_gamma   90.00
#
_symmetry.space_group_name_H-M   'P 1'
#
loop_
_entity.id
_entity.type
_entity.pdbx_description
1 polymer ?
#
loop_
_entity_poly.entity_id
_entity_poly.type
_entity_poly.pdbx_seq_one_letter_code
_entity_poly.pdbx_strand_id
1 'polypeptide(L)'
;ALITLKKKRIRTLKDLKTKRKIGYYKDSKIKQIIKYILSEMGIDPEIHSYIPLSLKEMQTALDEDIVDVLVAIEPVKSELLKKSGIRIVDDGFIEKHVFSPYLYSTGFTSIVNVNLNRKAIKRLVLATEMAIDFIRKHPDKTVEIIRKSFGIEDTTVYVNIPSFEKYSEIDPAEIRRLQDKLRDMQVLLREADYTGSLMKREDLR
;
A
#
# COMPACT_ATOMS: atom_id res chain seq x y z
N ALA A 1 -7.03 -1.07 -2.40
CA ALA A 1 -8.08 -0.91 -3.46
C ALA A 1 -9.22 -0.03 -2.95
N LEU A 2 -9.90 0.70 -3.83
CA LEU A 2 -11.14 1.40 -3.51
C LEU A 2 -12.33 0.52 -3.88
N ILE A 3 -13.18 0.19 -2.89
CA ILE A 3 -14.21 -0.84 -3.01
C ILE A 3 -15.58 -0.31 -2.55
N THR A 4 -16.65 -0.75 -3.21
CA THR A 4 -18.04 -0.44 -2.85
C THR A 4 -18.94 -1.68 -3.05
N LEU A 5 -20.23 -1.57 -2.71
CA LEU A 5 -21.22 -2.60 -3.04
C LEU A 5 -21.72 -2.45 -4.49
N LYS A 6 -21.95 -3.56 -5.20
CA LYS A 6 -22.49 -3.59 -6.57
C LYS A 6 -23.82 -2.83 -6.71
N LYS A 7 -24.65 -2.81 -5.65
CA LYS A 7 -25.93 -2.08 -5.58
C LYS A 7 -25.76 -0.56 -5.56
N LYS A 8 -24.60 -0.04 -5.17
CA LYS A 8 -24.30 1.40 -5.19
C LYS A 8 -24.04 1.86 -6.63
N ARG A 9 -24.41 3.10 -6.93
CA ARG A 9 -24.18 3.74 -8.25
C ARG A 9 -22.74 4.25 -8.44
N ILE A 10 -21.79 3.78 -7.62
CA ILE A 10 -20.37 4.13 -7.72
C ILE A 10 -19.69 3.02 -8.52
N ARG A 11 -19.21 3.36 -9.72
CA ARG A 11 -18.56 2.42 -10.65
C ARG A 11 -17.14 2.84 -10.97
N THR A 12 -16.86 4.13 -10.93
CA THR A 12 -15.58 4.73 -11.28
C THR A 12 -15.22 5.82 -10.29
N LEU A 13 -13.97 6.28 -10.32
CA LEU A 13 -13.52 7.42 -9.50
C LEU A 13 -14.27 8.72 -9.83
N LYS A 14 -14.77 8.89 -11.06
CA LYS A 14 -15.59 10.07 -11.44
C LYS A 14 -16.88 10.17 -10.63
N ASP A 15 -17.41 9.04 -10.14
CA ASP A 15 -18.63 9.00 -9.32
C ASP A 15 -18.41 9.51 -7.88
N LEU A 16 -17.16 9.85 -7.54
CA LEU A 16 -16.79 10.54 -6.31
C LEU A 16 -16.92 12.07 -6.42
N LYS A 17 -17.32 12.64 -7.57
CA LYS A 17 -17.61 14.09 -7.67
C LYS A 17 -18.78 14.57 -6.80
N THR A 18 -19.57 13.64 -6.26
CA THR A 18 -20.67 13.93 -5.34
C THR A 18 -20.30 13.47 -3.94
N LYS A 19 -20.84 14.11 -2.90
CA LYS A 19 -20.65 13.74 -1.50
C LYS A 19 -20.80 12.24 -1.24
N ARG A 20 -19.82 11.66 -0.53
CA ARG A 20 -19.73 10.24 -0.12
C ARG A 20 -19.21 10.12 1.30
N LYS A 21 -19.54 9.00 1.95
CA LYS A 21 -18.85 8.50 3.15
C LYS A 21 -17.71 7.58 2.73
N ILE A 22 -16.46 7.99 2.92
CA ILE A 22 -15.26 7.25 2.54
C ILE A 22 -14.63 6.64 3.80
N GLY A 23 -14.66 5.31 3.90
CA GLY A 23 -14.02 4.55 4.97
C GLY A 23 -12.52 4.38 4.75
N TYR A 24 -11.73 4.49 5.82
CA TYR A 24 -10.29 4.27 5.80
C TYR A 24 -9.78 3.70 7.13
N TYR A 25 -8.59 3.10 7.13
CA TYR A 25 -7.98 2.58 8.35
C TYR A 25 -7.48 3.73 9.26
N LYS A 26 -8.00 3.78 10.50
CA LYS A 26 -7.87 4.95 11.39
C LYS A 26 -6.46 5.25 11.90
N ASP A 27 -5.60 4.25 12.03
CA ASP A 27 -4.25 4.40 12.58
C ASP A 27 -3.21 4.63 11.47
N SER A 28 -3.58 5.40 10.45
CA SER A 28 -2.76 5.62 9.26
C SER A 28 -2.90 7.03 8.72
N LYS A 29 -2.04 7.37 7.75
CA LYS A 29 -2.11 8.64 6.99
C LYS A 29 -2.98 8.53 5.73
N ILE A 30 -3.80 7.48 5.64
CA ILE A 30 -4.63 7.22 4.46
C ILE A 30 -5.63 8.35 4.21
N LYS A 31 -6.16 9.02 5.25
CA LYS A 31 -7.05 10.18 5.05
C LYS A 31 -6.39 11.27 4.20
N GLN A 32 -5.17 11.67 4.54
CA GLN A 32 -4.40 12.68 3.82
C GLN A 32 -4.14 12.24 2.38
N ILE A 33 -3.77 10.97 2.20
CA ILE A 33 -3.55 10.38 0.88
C ILE A 33 -4.83 10.41 0.02
N ILE A 34 -5.99 10.02 0.58
CA ILE A 34 -7.27 10.08 -0.14
C ILE A 34 -7.55 11.52 -0.59
N LYS A 35 -7.40 12.49 0.32
CA LYS A 35 -7.64 13.91 0.01
C LYS A 35 -6.76 14.39 -1.14
N TYR A 36 -5.48 14.04 -1.11
CA TYR A 36 -4.55 14.36 -2.17
C TYR A 36 -4.95 13.75 -3.52
N ILE A 37 -5.24 12.44 -3.55
CA ILE A 37 -5.67 11.75 -4.78
C ILE A 37 -6.92 12.42 -5.37
N LEU A 38 -7.92 12.74 -4.54
CA LEU A 38 -9.13 13.40 -5.01
C LEU A 38 -8.82 14.79 -5.60
N SER A 39 -7.96 15.56 -4.93
CA SER A 39 -7.53 16.88 -5.41
C SER A 39 -6.83 16.82 -6.77
N GLU A 40 -5.89 15.87 -6.96
CA GLU A 40 -5.19 15.66 -8.24
C GLU A 40 -6.15 15.28 -9.38
N MET A 41 -7.29 14.67 -9.03
CA MET A 41 -8.36 14.32 -9.98
C MET A 41 -9.36 15.47 -10.23
N GLY A 42 -9.15 16.64 -9.64
CA GLY A 42 -10.06 17.78 -9.70
C GLY A 42 -11.39 17.54 -8.96
N ILE A 43 -11.38 16.69 -7.92
CA ILE A 43 -12.51 16.44 -7.03
C ILE A 43 -12.23 17.16 -5.71
N ASP A 44 -13.13 18.04 -5.29
CA ASP A 44 -13.01 18.73 -3.99
C ASP A 44 -13.05 17.71 -2.85
N PRO A 45 -11.94 17.51 -2.10
CA PRO A 45 -11.90 16.52 -1.04
C PRO A 45 -12.79 16.87 0.15
N GLU A 46 -13.21 18.12 0.34
CA GLU A 46 -13.97 18.55 1.51
C GLU A 46 -15.48 18.27 1.41
N ILE A 47 -15.99 17.92 0.22
CA ILE A 47 -17.39 17.50 0.08
C ILE A 47 -17.68 16.17 0.78
N HIS A 48 -16.64 15.37 1.06
CA HIS A 48 -16.75 14.02 1.58
C HIS A 48 -16.66 13.94 3.10
N SER A 49 -17.29 12.90 3.65
CA SER A 49 -17.12 12.51 5.05
C SER A 49 -16.13 11.35 5.13
N TYR A 50 -15.06 11.52 5.91
CA TYR A 50 -14.01 10.51 6.07
C TYR A 50 -14.24 9.73 7.37
N ILE A 51 -14.55 8.44 7.25
CA ILE A 51 -14.93 7.60 8.39
C ILE A 51 -13.71 6.75 8.81
N PRO A 52 -13.08 7.04 9.97
CA PRO A 52 -12.00 6.21 10.49
C PRO A 52 -12.55 4.88 10.99
N LEU A 53 -11.94 3.77 10.56
CA LEU A 53 -12.35 2.41 10.90
C LEU A 53 -11.15 1.59 11.39
N SER A 54 -11.36 0.68 12.33
CA SER A 54 -10.46 -0.43 12.63
C SER A 54 -10.59 -1.53 11.57
N LEU A 55 -9.63 -2.45 11.52
CA LEU A 55 -9.67 -3.59 10.58
C LEU A 55 -10.96 -4.41 10.72
N LYS A 56 -11.47 -4.60 11.95
CA LYS A 56 -12.73 -5.31 12.21
C LYS A 56 -13.93 -4.56 11.64
N GLU A 57 -14.02 -3.24 11.90
CA GLU A 57 -15.13 -2.41 11.40
C GLU A 57 -15.12 -2.32 9.86
N MET A 58 -13.94 -2.30 9.23
CA MET A 58 -13.85 -2.29 7.76
C MET A 58 -14.52 -3.50 7.09
N GLN A 59 -14.60 -4.66 7.75
CA GLN A 59 -15.21 -5.87 7.19
C GLN A 59 -16.74 -5.78 7.06
N THR A 60 -17.39 -4.96 7.89
CA THR A 60 -18.86 -4.82 7.93
C THR A 60 -19.36 -3.44 7.52
N ALA A 61 -18.50 -2.41 7.52
CA ALA A 61 -18.89 -1.02 7.27
C ALA A 61 -19.62 -0.76 5.93
N LEU A 62 -19.31 -1.54 4.89
CA LEU A 62 -20.04 -1.48 3.62
C LEU A 62 -21.44 -2.10 3.75
N ASP A 63 -21.54 -3.26 4.40
CA ASP A 63 -22.78 -4.02 4.56
C ASP A 63 -23.78 -3.28 5.46
N GLU A 64 -23.28 -2.63 6.51
CA GLU A 64 -24.03 -1.81 7.47
C GLU A 64 -24.34 -0.39 6.97
N ASP A 65 -23.99 -0.07 5.73
CA ASP A 65 -24.15 1.26 5.12
C ASP A 65 -23.48 2.41 5.91
N ILE A 66 -22.49 2.10 6.75
CA ILE A 66 -21.67 3.10 7.47
C ILE A 66 -20.90 3.94 6.45
N VAL A 67 -20.36 3.30 5.39
CA VAL A 67 -19.62 3.96 4.32
C VAL A 67 -20.19 3.64 2.94
N ASP A 68 -20.06 4.56 2.00
CA ASP A 68 -20.42 4.34 0.60
C ASP A 68 -19.31 3.63 -0.17
N VAL A 69 -18.06 3.90 0.22
CA VAL A 69 -16.87 3.38 -0.40
C VAL A 69 -15.79 3.21 0.67
N LEU A 70 -14.95 2.19 0.51
CA LEU A 70 -13.93 1.81 1.46
C LEU A 70 -12.57 1.72 0.75
N VAL A 71 -11.55 2.38 1.31
CA VAL A 71 -10.16 2.11 0.95
C VAL A 71 -9.72 0.85 1.68
N ALA A 72 -9.87 -0.30 1.02
CA ALA A 72 -9.54 -1.60 1.57
C ALA A 72 -8.05 -1.91 1.38
N ILE A 73 -7.37 -2.21 2.49
CA ILE A 73 -5.99 -2.73 2.57
C ILE A 73 -6.01 -4.24 2.83
N GLU A 74 -4.91 -4.94 2.61
CA GLU A 74 -4.83 -6.35 2.97
C GLU A 74 -4.76 -6.54 4.51
N PRO A 75 -5.35 -7.62 5.06
CA PRO A 75 -6.09 -8.70 4.38
C PRO A 75 -7.57 -8.37 4.11
N VAL A 76 -8.05 -7.20 4.53
CA VAL A 76 -9.48 -6.81 4.41
C VAL A 76 -9.95 -6.82 2.95
N LYS A 77 -9.12 -6.39 2.00
CA LYS A 77 -9.42 -6.49 0.56
C LYS A 77 -9.71 -7.94 0.18
N SER A 78 -8.79 -8.86 0.48
CA SER A 78 -8.96 -10.28 0.15
C SER A 78 -10.23 -10.88 0.76
N GLU A 79 -10.52 -10.58 2.03
CA GLU A 79 -11.74 -11.07 2.69
C GLU A 79 -13.02 -10.51 2.08
N LEU A 80 -13.05 -9.21 1.75
CA LEU A 80 -14.21 -8.62 1.09
C LEU A 80 -14.44 -9.22 -0.30
N LEU A 81 -13.39 -9.51 -1.07
CA LEU A 81 -13.54 -10.08 -2.41
C LEU A 81 -14.12 -11.50 -2.41
N LYS A 82 -14.08 -12.22 -1.29
CA LYS A 82 -14.79 -13.52 -1.12
C LYS A 82 -16.32 -13.34 -1.05
N LYS A 83 -16.81 -12.15 -0.70
CA LYS A 83 -18.25 -11.86 -0.59
C LYS A 83 -18.86 -11.59 -1.96
N SER A 84 -20.06 -12.12 -2.20
CA SER A 84 -20.87 -11.68 -3.33
C SER A 84 -21.31 -10.23 -3.13
N GLY A 85 -21.54 -9.50 -4.22
CA GLY A 85 -22.03 -8.12 -4.13
C GLY A 85 -20.96 -7.04 -3.93
N ILE A 86 -19.68 -7.38 -3.93
CA ILE A 86 -18.58 -6.40 -3.87
C ILE A 86 -18.15 -5.94 -5.27
N ARG A 87 -17.78 -4.66 -5.41
CA ARG A 87 -17.24 -4.04 -6.62
C ARG A 87 -15.94 -3.31 -6.30
N ILE A 88 -14.90 -3.60 -7.06
CA ILE A 88 -13.69 -2.77 -7.11
C ILE A 88 -13.98 -1.55 -7.99
N VAL A 89 -13.86 -0.36 -7.41
CA VAL A 89 -13.99 0.93 -8.13
C VAL A 89 -12.65 1.33 -8.75
N ASP A 90 -11.57 1.09 -8.00
CA ASP A 90 -10.20 1.23 -8.49
C ASP A 90 -9.30 0.23 -7.75
N ASP A 91 -8.66 -0.67 -8.50
CA ASP A 91 -7.68 -1.59 -7.93
C ASP A 91 -6.34 -0.89 -7.80
N GLY A 92 -5.70 -0.95 -6.63
CA GLY A 92 -4.48 -0.18 -6.40
C GLY A 92 -4.70 1.33 -6.22
N PHE A 93 -5.82 1.76 -5.64
CA PHE A 93 -6.16 3.18 -5.46
C PHE A 93 -5.07 4.05 -4.79
N ILE A 94 -4.30 3.53 -3.84
CA ILE A 94 -3.19 4.32 -3.27
C ILE A 94 -1.94 4.10 -4.11
N GLU A 95 -1.69 2.85 -4.48
CA GLU A 95 -0.49 2.39 -5.16
C GLU A 95 -0.33 3.05 -6.53
N LYS A 96 -1.39 3.15 -7.34
CA LYS A 96 -1.36 3.75 -8.68
C LYS A 96 -1.21 5.27 -8.67
N HIS A 97 -1.87 5.94 -7.72
CA HIS A 97 -2.02 7.40 -7.74
C HIS A 97 -0.97 8.12 -6.87
N VAL A 98 -0.45 7.44 -5.84
CA VAL A 98 0.57 8.02 -4.96
C VAL A 98 1.91 7.36 -5.16
N PHE A 99 1.95 6.03 -5.07
CA PHE A 99 3.24 5.36 -4.94
C PHE A 99 3.85 4.93 -6.25
N SER A 100 3.15 4.73 -7.35
CA SER A 100 3.79 4.46 -8.64
C SER A 100 4.38 5.76 -9.22
N PRO A 101 5.66 5.82 -9.64
CA PRO A 101 6.65 4.73 -9.70
C PRO A 101 7.60 4.62 -8.49
N TYR A 102 7.35 5.36 -7.41
CA TYR A 102 8.12 5.38 -6.17
C TYR A 102 8.07 4.09 -5.32
N LEU A 103 9.08 3.93 -4.46
CA LEU A 103 9.09 2.95 -3.38
C LEU A 103 7.84 3.05 -2.47
N TYR A 104 7.12 1.94 -2.34
CA TYR A 104 5.95 1.85 -1.45
C TYR A 104 6.31 1.43 -0.02
N SER A 105 7.29 0.56 0.15
CA SER A 105 7.65 -0.03 1.45
C SER A 105 9.13 -0.41 1.50
N THR A 106 9.67 -0.49 2.72
CA THR A 106 11.06 -0.88 2.97
C THR A 106 11.16 -1.77 4.21
N GLY A 107 12.13 -2.69 4.20
CA GLY A 107 12.63 -3.28 5.44
C GLY A 107 13.56 -2.28 6.14
N PHE A 108 13.56 -2.27 7.47
CA PHE A 108 14.47 -1.42 8.24
C PHE A 108 15.02 -2.16 9.46
N THR A 109 16.20 -1.75 9.91
CA THR A 109 16.80 -2.18 11.17
C THR A 109 17.59 -1.01 11.78
N SER A 110 17.94 -1.09 13.06
CA SER A 110 18.69 -0.02 13.70
C SER A 110 20.19 -0.11 13.42
N ILE A 111 20.88 1.03 13.40
CA ILE A 111 22.35 1.10 13.29
C ILE A 111 23.01 0.28 14.40
N VAL A 112 22.44 0.31 15.61
CA VAL A 112 22.91 -0.51 16.74
C VAL A 112 22.89 -2.00 16.40
N ASN A 113 21.81 -2.47 15.78
CA ASN A 113 21.69 -3.87 15.38
C ASN A 113 22.66 -4.25 14.26
N VAL A 114 22.91 -3.35 13.30
CA VAL A 114 23.93 -3.54 12.26
C VAL A 114 25.31 -3.71 12.90
N ASN A 115 25.65 -2.87 13.88
CA ASN A 115 26.96 -2.91 14.53
C ASN A 115 27.15 -4.15 15.42
N LEU A 116 26.15 -4.51 16.22
CA LEU A 116 26.25 -5.64 17.15
C LEU A 116 26.10 -7.00 16.45
N ASN A 117 25.29 -7.08 15.39
CA ASN A 117 24.90 -8.34 14.74
C ASN A 117 25.29 -8.40 13.25
N ARG A 118 26.39 -7.74 12.86
CA ARG A 118 26.80 -7.56 11.45
C ARG A 118 26.73 -8.83 10.59
N LYS A 119 27.28 -9.95 11.08
CA LYS A 119 27.25 -11.23 10.33
C LYS A 119 25.82 -11.73 10.10
N ALA A 120 24.94 -11.58 11.08
CA ALA A 120 23.54 -11.97 10.95
C ALA A 120 22.80 -11.06 9.97
N ILE A 121 23.02 -9.75 10.05
CA ILE A 121 22.43 -8.78 9.11
C ILE A 121 22.90 -9.03 7.69
N LYS A 122 24.18 -9.31 7.47
CA LYS A 122 24.70 -9.68 6.14
C LYS A 122 24.00 -10.91 5.56
N ARG A 123 23.77 -11.95 6.38
CA ARG A 123 23.01 -13.14 5.93
C ARG A 123 21.56 -12.80 5.60
N LEU A 124 20.92 -11.95 6.40
CA LEU A 124 19.54 -11.50 6.15
C LEU A 124 19.45 -10.75 4.82
N VAL A 125 20.34 -9.79 4.56
CA VAL A 125 20.38 -9.05 3.29
C VAL A 125 20.55 -9.99 2.11
N LEU A 126 21.51 -10.92 2.18
CA LEU A 126 21.72 -11.91 1.11
C LEU A 126 20.47 -12.79 0.89
N ALA A 127 19.83 -13.25 1.96
CA ALA A 127 18.60 -14.03 1.86
C ALA A 127 17.46 -13.23 1.21
N THR A 128 17.32 -11.94 1.55
CA THR A 128 16.35 -11.05 0.92
C THR A 128 16.65 -10.83 -0.56
N GLU A 129 17.91 -10.61 -0.94
CA GLU A 129 18.30 -10.48 -2.36
C GLU A 129 18.01 -11.77 -3.15
N MET A 130 18.28 -12.94 -2.56
CA MET A 130 17.93 -14.24 -3.15
C MET A 130 16.42 -14.41 -3.30
N ALA A 131 15.62 -13.96 -2.33
CA ALA A 131 14.17 -14.00 -2.40
C ALA A 131 13.64 -13.08 -3.51
N ILE A 132 14.21 -11.88 -3.67
CA ILE A 132 13.88 -10.96 -4.76
C ILE A 132 14.20 -11.60 -6.11
N ASP A 133 15.37 -12.22 -6.25
CA ASP A 133 15.74 -12.94 -7.47
C ASP A 133 14.80 -14.11 -7.76
N PHE A 134 14.38 -14.85 -6.73
CA PHE A 134 13.40 -15.93 -6.88
C PHE A 134 12.06 -15.39 -7.39
N ILE A 135 11.54 -14.31 -6.79
CA ILE A 135 10.27 -13.68 -7.20
C ILE A 135 10.32 -13.27 -8.68
N ARG A 136 11.42 -12.63 -9.10
CA ARG A 136 11.61 -12.18 -10.49
C ARG A 136 11.72 -13.34 -11.48
N LYS A 137 12.35 -14.45 -11.10
CA LYS A 137 12.59 -15.61 -11.97
C LYS A 137 11.44 -16.62 -11.98
N HIS A 138 10.60 -16.62 -10.94
CA HIS A 138 9.55 -17.62 -10.74
C HIS A 138 8.20 -17.01 -10.32
N PRO A 139 7.64 -16.07 -11.12
CA PRO A 139 6.42 -15.36 -10.74
C PRO A 139 5.23 -16.28 -10.47
N ASP A 140 5.04 -17.35 -11.26
CA ASP A 140 3.92 -18.28 -11.06
C ASP A 140 4.00 -19.01 -9.71
N LYS A 141 5.20 -19.45 -9.32
CA LYS A 141 5.44 -20.06 -8.00
C LYS A 141 5.25 -19.04 -6.88
N THR A 142 5.64 -17.79 -7.10
CA THR A 142 5.37 -16.71 -6.15
C THR A 142 3.87 -16.48 -5.96
N VAL A 143 3.07 -16.50 -7.02
CA VAL A 143 1.60 -16.44 -6.91
C VAL A 143 1.07 -17.60 -6.07
N GLU A 144 1.54 -18.83 -6.30
CA GLU A 144 1.13 -20.01 -5.53
C GLU A 144 1.44 -19.83 -4.03
N ILE A 145 2.65 -19.39 -3.69
CA ILE A 145 3.06 -19.12 -2.30
C ILE A 145 2.16 -18.06 -1.68
N ILE A 146 1.93 -16.93 -2.36
CA ILE A 146 1.08 -15.83 -1.87
C ILE A 146 -0.34 -16.35 -1.61
N ARG A 147 -0.93 -17.07 -2.58
CA ARG A 147 -2.28 -17.64 -2.42
C ARG A 147 -2.38 -18.54 -1.21
N LYS A 148 -1.41 -19.44 -1.02
CA LYS A 148 -1.36 -20.33 0.13
C LYS A 148 -1.22 -19.56 1.44
N SER A 149 -0.34 -18.57 1.49
CA SER A 149 -0.10 -17.74 2.68
C SER A 149 -1.31 -16.92 3.10
N PHE A 150 -2.14 -16.46 2.14
CA PHE A 150 -3.34 -15.66 2.41
C PHE A 150 -4.65 -16.46 2.35
N GLY A 151 -4.61 -17.78 2.14
CA GLY A 151 -5.81 -18.62 2.02
C GLY A 151 -6.72 -18.19 0.85
N ILE A 152 -6.13 -17.81 -0.30
CA ILE A 152 -6.86 -17.41 -1.50
C ILE A 152 -7.08 -18.65 -2.36
N GLU A 153 -8.19 -19.36 -2.12
CA GLU A 153 -8.58 -20.58 -2.83
C GLU A 153 -9.10 -20.31 -4.25
N ASP A 154 -9.77 -19.17 -4.47
CA ASP A 154 -10.33 -18.81 -5.76
C ASP A 154 -9.22 -18.39 -6.75
N THR A 155 -8.93 -19.26 -7.70
CA THR A 155 -7.90 -19.07 -8.74
C THR A 155 -8.26 -17.98 -9.75
N THR A 156 -9.51 -17.52 -9.79
CA THR A 156 -9.94 -16.41 -10.66
C THR A 156 -9.55 -15.04 -10.10
N VAL A 157 -9.26 -14.95 -8.80
CA VAL A 157 -8.78 -13.70 -8.18
C VAL A 157 -7.36 -13.41 -8.67
N TYR A 158 -7.17 -12.34 -9.43
CA TYR A 158 -5.83 -11.93 -9.87
C TYR A 158 -4.96 -11.53 -8.67
N VAL A 159 -3.77 -12.11 -8.58
CA VAL A 159 -2.76 -11.77 -7.56
C VAL A 159 -1.69 -10.93 -8.22
N ASN A 160 -1.62 -9.65 -7.84
CA ASN A 160 -0.57 -8.76 -8.30
C ASN A 160 0.70 -8.98 -7.47
N ILE A 161 1.81 -9.34 -8.11
CA ILE A 161 3.12 -9.40 -7.45
C ILE A 161 3.72 -7.99 -7.50
N PRO A 162 4.01 -7.34 -6.35
CA PRO A 162 4.70 -6.05 -6.35
C PRO A 162 6.09 -6.15 -7.00
N SER A 163 6.57 -5.05 -7.57
CA SER A 163 7.99 -4.95 -7.88
C SER A 163 8.78 -4.87 -6.57
N PHE A 164 9.87 -5.63 -6.48
CA PHE A 164 10.80 -5.57 -5.37
C PHE A 164 12.16 -5.17 -5.90
N GLU A 165 12.84 -4.30 -5.17
CA GLU A 165 14.20 -3.84 -5.47
C GLU A 165 15.15 -4.24 -4.36
N LYS A 166 16.36 -4.64 -4.74
CA LYS A 166 17.44 -4.84 -3.78
C LYS A 166 17.89 -3.47 -3.28
N TYR A 167 18.41 -3.41 -2.06
CA TYR A 167 18.92 -2.15 -1.51
C TYR A 167 20.00 -1.50 -2.38
N SER A 168 20.72 -2.31 -3.18
CA SER A 168 21.77 -1.84 -4.09
C SER A 168 21.25 -1.37 -5.47
N GLU A 169 19.97 -1.55 -5.76
CA GLU A 169 19.31 -1.11 -6.99
C GLU A 169 18.56 0.23 -6.81
N ILE A 170 18.28 0.62 -5.57
CA ILE A 170 17.50 1.82 -5.24
C ILE A 170 18.31 3.09 -5.57
N ASP A 171 17.71 3.98 -6.38
CA ASP A 171 18.22 5.34 -6.60
C ASP A 171 17.95 6.23 -5.36
N PRO A 172 18.97 6.76 -4.66
CA PRO A 172 18.75 7.64 -3.53
C PRO A 172 17.97 8.92 -3.88
N ALA A 173 17.97 9.35 -5.15
CA ALA A 173 17.16 10.48 -5.58
C ALA A 173 15.66 10.14 -5.60
N GLU A 174 15.29 8.87 -5.74
CA GLU A 174 13.90 8.43 -5.64
C GLU A 174 13.33 8.63 -4.24
N ILE A 175 14.15 8.39 -3.20
CA ILE A 175 13.77 8.64 -1.81
C ILE A 175 13.46 10.13 -1.62
N ARG A 176 14.31 11.02 -2.15
CA ARG A 176 14.05 12.47 -2.10
C ARG A 176 12.74 12.84 -2.78
N ARG A 177 12.52 12.35 -4.01
CA ARG A 177 11.27 12.61 -4.74
C ARG A 177 10.04 12.12 -3.97
N LEU A 178 10.13 10.96 -3.33
CA LEU A 178 9.05 10.43 -2.49
C LEU A 178 8.85 11.28 -1.22
N GLN A 179 9.92 11.74 -0.57
CA GLN A 179 9.83 12.63 0.59
C GLN A 179 9.15 13.95 0.23
N ASP A 180 9.50 14.54 -0.92
CA ASP A 180 8.86 15.75 -1.45
C ASP A 180 7.37 15.52 -1.66
N LYS A 181 7.00 14.43 -2.34
CA LYS A 181 5.59 14.07 -2.56
C LYS A 181 4.86 13.86 -1.22
N LEU A 182 5.45 13.17 -0.25
CA LEU A 182 4.85 12.95 1.06
C LEU A 182 4.68 14.24 1.87
N ARG A 183 5.55 15.22 1.66
CA ARG A 183 5.44 16.56 2.24
C ARG A 183 4.31 17.37 1.58
N ASP A 184 4.20 17.33 0.26
CA ASP A 184 3.10 17.98 -0.47
C ASP A 184 1.73 17.43 -0.03
N MET A 185 1.67 16.12 0.25
CA MET A 185 0.49 15.45 0.82
C MET A 185 0.27 15.72 2.32
N GLN A 186 1.17 16.44 3.00
CA GLN A 186 1.18 16.67 4.44
C GLN A 186 1.18 15.37 5.28
N VAL A 187 1.76 14.31 4.72
CA VAL A 187 1.99 13.02 5.39
C VAL A 187 3.24 13.11 6.27
N LEU A 188 4.30 13.72 5.75
CA LEU A 188 5.50 14.09 6.50
C LEU A 188 5.34 15.52 7.04
N LEU A 189 5.32 15.65 8.37
CA LEU A 189 5.09 16.93 9.06
C LEU A 189 6.37 17.71 9.37
N ARG A 190 7.54 17.09 9.20
CA ARG A 190 8.86 17.70 9.48
C ARG A 190 9.84 17.34 8.39
N GLU A 191 10.80 18.22 8.17
CA GLU A 191 11.97 17.90 7.37
C GLU A 191 12.76 16.78 8.06
N ALA A 192 12.97 15.71 7.32
CA ALA A 192 13.86 14.63 7.66
C ALA A 192 14.56 14.23 6.38
N ASP A 193 15.89 14.12 6.40
CA ASP A 193 16.67 13.60 5.28
C ASP A 193 16.93 12.10 5.51
N TYR A 194 16.24 11.25 4.76
CA TYR A 194 16.38 9.80 4.82
C TYR A 194 17.40 9.27 3.81
N THR A 195 18.06 10.11 3.02
CA THR A 195 19.02 9.64 2.00
C THR A 195 20.23 8.93 2.61
N GLY A 196 20.65 9.36 3.81
CA GLY A 196 21.67 8.68 4.61
C GLY A 196 21.19 7.44 5.36
N SER A 197 19.89 7.10 5.29
CA SER A 197 19.30 5.95 5.99
C SER A 197 19.35 4.66 5.17
N LEU A 198 19.75 4.74 3.89
CA LEU A 198 19.99 3.55 3.09
C LEU A 198 21.21 2.79 3.59
N MET A 199 21.05 1.48 3.76
CA MET A 199 22.16 0.59 4.06
C MET A 199 23.18 0.64 2.91
N LYS A 200 24.46 0.80 3.25
CA LYS A 200 25.56 0.82 2.30
C LYS A 200 26.30 -0.51 2.31
N ARG A 201 26.96 -0.83 1.20
CA ARG A 201 27.81 -2.03 1.11
C ARG A 201 28.91 -2.05 2.19
N GLU A 202 29.43 -0.88 2.56
CA GLU A 202 30.45 -0.73 3.61
C GLU A 202 29.94 -1.10 5.02
N ASP A 203 28.65 -0.94 5.29
CA ASP A 203 28.04 -1.34 6.57
C ASP A 203 28.06 -2.86 6.79
N LEU A 204 28.21 -3.62 5.69
CA LEU A 204 28.22 -5.08 5.64
C LEU A 204 29.62 -5.70 5.46
N ARG A 205 30.67 -4.87 5.39
CA ARG A 205 32.07 -5.31 5.25
C ARG A 205 32.65 -5.81 6.57
#